data_AF-A0A3D3T1B4-F1
#
_entry.id   AF-A0A3D3T1B4-F1
#
_cell.length_a   1.000
_cell.length_b   1.000
_cell.length_c   1.000
_cell.angle_alpha   90.00
_cell.angle_beta   90.00
_cell.angle_gamma   90.00
#
_symmetry.space_group_name_H-M   'P 1'
#
loop_
_entity.id
_entity.type
_entity.pdbx_description
1 polymer ?
#
loop_
_entity_poly.entity_id
_entity_poly.type
_entity_poly.pdbx_seq_one_letter_code
_entity_poly.pdbx_strand_id
1 'polypeptide(L)'
;LRSEVLIAVLSSRKAFPDGRLPDTGVGLEMERTLSPPFIVSHSYGTRCTTVLLMDKHGGVEFAEQSYLRGKAVGKLRQYRFTTGA
;
A
#
# COMPACT_ATOMS: atom_id res chain seq x y z
N LEU A 1 -14.88 -10.35 -0.52
CA LEU A 1 -14.08 -9.10 -0.65
C LEU A 1 -13.52 -9.05 -2.06
N ARG A 2 -13.42 -7.86 -2.67
CA ARG A 2 -12.81 -7.68 -4.00
C ARG A 2 -11.48 -6.96 -3.83
N SER A 3 -10.39 -7.51 -4.38
CA SER A 3 -9.04 -6.97 -4.16
C SER A 3 -8.88 -5.56 -4.72
N GLU A 4 -9.57 -5.21 -5.80
CA GLU A 4 -9.56 -3.88 -6.42
C GLU A 4 -10.09 -2.80 -5.46
N VAL A 5 -11.14 -3.13 -4.71
CA VAL A 5 -11.74 -2.21 -3.73
C VAL A 5 -10.77 -1.97 -2.58
N LEU A 6 -10.07 -3.01 -2.13
CA LEU A 6 -9.09 -2.89 -1.04
C LEU A 6 -7.85 -2.10 -1.45
N ILE A 7 -7.39 -2.26 -2.71
CA ILE A 7 -6.33 -1.41 -3.26
C ILE A 7 -6.74 0.06 -3.22
N ALA A 8 -7.99 0.38 -3.58
CA ALA A 8 -8.48 1.75 -3.55
C ALA A 8 -8.51 2.34 -2.12
N VAL A 9 -8.86 1.55 -1.10
CA VAL A 9 -8.83 1.99 0.31
C VAL A 9 -7.42 2.40 0.75
N LEU A 10 -6.40 1.70 0.25
CA LEU A 10 -4.99 1.98 0.57
C LEU A 10 -4.40 3.18 -0.20
N SER A 11 -5.19 3.88 -1.03
CA SER A 11 -4.71 5.00 -1.86
C SER A 11 -4.68 6.36 -1.15
N SER A 12 -5.04 6.43 0.14
CA SER A 12 -5.08 7.68 0.90
C SER A 12 -3.69 8.33 0.98
N ARG A 13 -3.63 9.60 0.58
CA ARG A 13 -2.41 10.44 0.58
C ARG A 13 -2.39 11.44 1.72
N LYS A 14 -3.38 11.39 2.61
CA LYS A 14 -3.52 12.37 3.69
C LYS A 14 -2.48 12.09 4.77
N ALA A 15 -1.62 13.06 5.04
CA ALA A 15 -0.70 13.03 6.17
C ALA A 15 -1.46 13.03 7.50
N PHE A 16 -0.87 12.39 8.49
CA PHE A 16 -1.41 12.37 9.84
C PHE A 16 -1.07 13.69 10.56
N PRO A 17 -1.89 14.14 11.53
CA PRO A 17 -1.56 15.29 12.36
C PRO A 17 -0.29 15.04 13.16
N ASP A 18 0.52 16.10 13.39
CA ASP A 18 1.82 16.00 14.05
C ASP A 18 1.79 15.24 15.39
N GLY A 19 0.77 15.50 16.23
CA GLY A 19 0.62 14.81 17.53
C GLY A 19 0.29 13.32 17.45
N ARG A 20 0.16 12.77 16.24
CA ARG A 20 -0.03 11.33 15.96
C ARG A 20 1.15 10.71 15.22
N LEU A 21 2.15 11.51 14.85
CA LEU A 21 3.35 11.02 14.21
C LEU A 21 4.25 10.33 15.24
N PRO A 22 4.95 9.26 14.85
CA PRO A 22 5.97 8.69 15.70
C PRO A 22 7.20 9.60 15.76
N ASP A 23 8.06 9.37 16.74
CA ASP A 23 9.40 9.95 16.78
C ASP A 23 10.43 8.85 16.48
N THR A 24 10.70 8.62 15.19
CA THR A 24 11.66 7.60 14.75
C THR A 24 13.09 8.14 14.59
N GLY A 25 13.29 9.44 14.81
CA GLY A 25 14.58 10.11 14.66
C GLY A 25 14.87 10.67 13.25
N VAL A 26 13.93 10.63 12.31
CA VAL A 26 14.11 11.19 10.95
C VAL A 26 13.69 12.66 10.81
N GLY A 27 13.18 13.26 11.90
CA GLY A 27 12.71 14.64 11.96
C GLY A 27 11.28 14.83 11.44
N LEU A 28 10.60 15.86 11.97
CA LEU A 28 9.16 16.06 11.80
C LEU A 28 8.69 16.15 10.33
N GLU A 29 9.44 16.83 9.47
CA GLU A 29 9.10 16.95 8.04
C GLU A 29 9.10 15.59 7.32
N MET A 30 10.06 14.73 7.64
CA MET A 30 10.14 13.40 7.06
C MET A 30 9.05 12.50 7.65
N GLU A 31 8.77 12.59 8.95
CA GLU A 31 7.65 11.89 9.58
C GLU A 31 6.30 12.26 8.93
N ARG A 32 6.06 13.55 8.67
CA ARG A 32 4.87 14.03 7.94
C ARG A 32 4.78 13.40 6.55
N THR A 33 5.90 13.38 5.83
CA THR A 33 6.00 12.84 4.47
C THR A 33 5.74 11.33 4.43
N LEU A 34 6.22 10.58 5.43
CA LEU A 34 6.10 9.12 5.50
C LEU A 34 4.78 8.64 6.13
N SER A 35 4.04 9.52 6.81
CA SER A 35 2.80 9.17 7.52
C SER A 35 1.62 8.69 6.66
N PRO A 36 1.42 9.11 5.39
CA PRO A 36 0.30 8.62 4.61
C PRO A 36 0.44 7.13 4.27
N PRO A 37 -0.66 6.36 4.21
CA PRO A 37 -0.63 4.99 3.69
C PRO A 37 -0.10 4.91 2.25
N PHE A 38 -0.36 5.95 1.45
CA PHE A 38 0.16 6.10 0.10
C PHE A 38 1.06 7.33 -0.01
N ILE A 39 2.37 7.11 0.05
CA ILE A 39 3.39 8.16 0.08
C ILE A 39 3.67 8.63 -1.35
N VAL A 40 3.60 9.96 -1.56
CA VAL A 40 3.98 10.60 -2.82
C VAL A 40 4.93 11.74 -2.52
N SER A 41 6.20 11.60 -2.91
CA SER A 41 7.18 12.69 -2.89
C SER A 41 8.07 12.63 -4.13
N HIS A 42 8.96 13.61 -4.27
CA HIS A 42 9.88 13.69 -5.40
C HIS A 42 10.95 12.60 -5.38
N SER A 43 11.51 12.30 -4.19
CA SER A 43 12.65 11.39 -4.00
C SER A 43 12.27 10.02 -3.41
N TYR A 44 11.08 9.90 -2.81
CA TYR A 44 10.60 8.67 -2.16
C TYR A 44 9.08 8.47 -2.32
N GLY A 45 8.59 7.24 -2.41
CA GLY A 45 7.15 7.01 -2.47
C GLY A 45 6.74 5.56 -2.68
N THR A 46 5.43 5.32 -2.56
CA THR A 46 4.83 4.00 -2.70
C THR A 46 5.03 3.45 -4.11
N ARG A 47 5.71 2.30 -4.21
CA ARG A 47 6.01 1.62 -5.47
C ARG A 47 4.95 0.60 -5.88
N CYS A 48 4.30 -0.02 -4.91
CA CYS A 48 3.20 -0.94 -5.15
C CYS A 48 2.21 -0.92 -3.97
N THR A 49 1.01 -1.38 -4.26
CA THR A 49 -0.01 -1.74 -3.28
C THR A 49 -0.37 -3.19 -3.53
N THR A 50 -0.24 -4.01 -2.50
CA THR A 50 -0.45 -5.46 -2.57
C THR A 50 -1.56 -5.84 -1.62
N VAL A 51 -2.52 -6.61 -2.11
CA VAL A 51 -3.61 -7.20 -1.34
C VAL A 51 -3.46 -8.71 -1.39
N LEU A 52 -3.43 -9.33 -0.22
CA LEU A 52 -3.53 -10.77 -0.04
C LEU A 52 -4.88 -11.08 0.62
N LEU A 53 -5.74 -11.82 -0.07
CA LEU A 53 -6.94 -12.39 0.52
C LEU A 53 -6.70 -13.87 0.75
N MET A 54 -6.78 -14.30 2.01
CA MET A 54 -6.56 -15.69 2.39
C MET A 54 -7.81 -16.20 3.10
N ASP A 55 -8.32 -17.35 2.68
CA ASP A 55 -9.42 -18.03 3.37
C ASP A 55 -8.91 -19.15 4.30
N LYS A 56 -9.82 -19.67 5.13
CA LYS A 56 -9.51 -20.73 6.11
C LYS A 56 -9.17 -22.10 5.49
N HIS A 57 -9.35 -22.26 4.18
CA HIS A 57 -9.06 -23.47 3.43
C HIS A 57 -7.73 -23.38 2.69
N GLY A 58 -6.94 -22.32 2.94
CA GLY A 58 -5.65 -22.10 2.31
C GLY A 58 -5.74 -21.50 0.90
N GLY A 59 -6.93 -21.07 0.45
CA GLY A 59 -7.08 -20.34 -0.80
C GLY A 59 -6.53 -18.93 -0.67
N VAL A 60 -5.66 -18.53 -1.59
CA VAL A 60 -5.02 -17.21 -1.62
C VAL A 60 -5.31 -16.51 -2.94
N GLU A 61 -5.77 -15.27 -2.86
CA GLU A 61 -5.74 -14.30 -3.95
C GLU A 61 -4.67 -13.25 -3.67
N PHE A 62 -3.70 -13.14 -4.58
CA PHE A 62 -2.72 -12.06 -4.62
C PHE A 62 -3.18 -11.05 -5.67
N ALA A 63 -3.20 -9.77 -5.30
CA ALA A 63 -3.44 -8.68 -6.23
C ALA A 63 -2.43 -7.53 -5.99
N GLU A 64 -1.76 -7.06 -7.03
CA GLU A 64 -0.78 -5.98 -6.90
C GLU A 64 -0.86 -4.96 -8.03
N GLN A 65 -0.97 -3.69 -7.64
CA GLN A 65 -0.84 -2.55 -8.53
C GLN A 65 0.53 -1.89 -8.31
N SER A 66 1.28 -1.66 -9.38
CA SER A 66 2.54 -0.91 -9.35
C SER A 66 2.31 0.57 -9.67
N TYR A 67 3.19 1.43 -9.16
CA TYR A 67 3.13 2.88 -9.32
C TYR A 67 4.49 3.47 -9.67
N LEU A 68 4.47 4.55 -10.48
CA LEU A 68 5.60 5.41 -10.73
C LEU A 68 5.18 6.86 -10.49
N ARG A 69 5.86 7.54 -9.57
CA ARG A 69 5.56 8.94 -9.17
C ARG A 69 4.07 9.14 -8.83
N GLY A 70 3.51 8.20 -8.06
CA GLY A 70 2.11 8.22 -7.61
C GLY A 70 1.06 7.95 -8.68
N LYS A 71 1.45 7.49 -9.88
CA LYS A 71 0.54 7.06 -10.95
C LYS A 71 0.64 5.57 -11.17
N ALA A 72 -0.49 4.90 -11.35
CA ALA A 72 -0.54 3.48 -11.65
C ALA A 72 0.19 3.20 -12.98
N VAL A 73 1.02 2.15 -13.01
CA VAL A 73 1.73 1.69 -14.19
C VAL A 73 1.51 0.20 -14.39
N GLY A 74 1.38 -0.21 -15.65
CA GLY A 74 1.00 -1.58 -16.00
C GLY A 74 -0.42 -1.93 -15.57
N LYS A 75 -0.83 -3.17 -15.84
CA LYS A 75 -2.10 -3.72 -15.39
C LYS A 75 -1.99 -4.19 -13.94
N LEU A 76 -3.11 -4.16 -13.23
CA LEU A 76 -3.26 -4.88 -11.97
C LEU A 76 -2.92 -6.37 -12.19
N ARG A 77 -1.95 -6.88 -11.43
CA ARG A 77 -1.59 -8.30 -11.48
C ARG A 77 -2.42 -9.05 -10.47
N GLN A 78 -3.09 -10.13 -10.88
CA GLN A 78 -3.88 -10.97 -10.00
C GLN A 78 -3.50 -12.44 -10.19
N TYR A 79 -3.31 -13.14 -9.08
CA TYR A 79 -3.00 -14.56 -9.06
C TYR A 79 -3.85 -15.25 -7.99
N ARG A 80 -4.24 -16.49 -8.26
CA ARG A 80 -4.88 -17.36 -7.28
C ARG A 80 -4.09 -18.64 -7.13
N PHE A 81 -3.82 -19.03 -5.90
CA PHE A 81 -3.08 -20.23 -5.56
C PHE A 81 -3.52 -20.75 -4.19
N THR A 82 -3.11 -21.96 -3.84
CA THR A 82 -3.34 -22.54 -2.52
C THR A 82 -2.03 -22.57 -1.75
N THR A 83 -2.06 -22.29 -0.46
CA THR A 83 -0.95 -22.63 0.43
C THR A 83 -0.84 -24.15 0.49
N GLY A 84 0.35 -24.70 0.25
CA GLY A 84 0.61 -26.12 0.47
C GLY A 84 0.35 -26.49 1.93
N ALA A 85 -0.15 -27.71 2.16
CA ALA A 85 -0.22 -28.32 3.48
C ALA A 85 1.19 -28.69 3.98
#